data_AF-A0A485KGL1-F1
#
_entry.id   AF-A0A485KGL1-F1
#
_cell.length_a   1.000
_cell.length_b   1.000
_cell.length_c   1.000
_cell.angle_alpha   90.00
_cell.angle_beta   90.00
_cell.angle_gamma   90.00
#
_symmetry.space_group_name_H-M   'P 1'
#
loop_
_entity.id
_entity.type
_entity.pdbx_description
1 polymer ?
#
loop_
_entity_poly.entity_id
_entity_poly.type
_entity_poly.pdbx_seq_one_letter_code
_entity_poly.pdbx_strand_id
1 'polypeptide(L)'
;MVPATRPLHALYLFECFLYGQDGCKSFSYPADNLEYLTGEDVVYVPDEGDDDDDVAFSASPAVKPWHYAVWYSVLVVGTIAGVVVVNRVAKKPQYAPLTADSKPMYAPTE
;
A
#
# COMPACT_ATOMS: atom_id res chain seq x y z
N MET A 1 20.65 31.09 -13.54
CA MET A 1 20.12 30.16 -14.57
C MET A 1 18.67 30.47 -14.84
N VAL A 2 18.21 30.40 -16.09
CA VAL A 2 16.78 30.58 -16.45
C VAL A 2 16.07 29.24 -16.23
N PRO A 3 14.92 29.18 -15.56
CA PRO A 3 14.22 27.91 -15.29
C PRO A 3 13.82 27.16 -16.57
N ALA A 4 13.73 27.86 -17.71
CA ALA A 4 13.43 27.28 -19.01
C ALA A 4 14.52 26.34 -19.55
N THR A 5 15.79 26.54 -19.19
CA THR A 5 16.89 25.70 -19.69
C THR A 5 17.07 24.42 -18.89
N ARG A 6 16.50 24.35 -17.66
CA ARG A 6 16.66 23.24 -16.71
C ARG A 6 15.40 23.09 -15.84
N PRO A 7 14.30 22.57 -16.41
CA PRO A 7 13.01 22.51 -15.74
C PRO A 7 13.03 21.56 -14.52
N LEU A 8 13.80 20.48 -14.57
CA LEU A 8 13.90 19.50 -13.47
C LEU A 8 14.51 20.12 -12.21
N HIS A 9 15.62 20.82 -12.36
CA HIS A 9 16.27 21.56 -11.27
C HIS A 9 15.36 22.65 -10.68
N ALA A 10 14.64 23.37 -11.55
CA ALA A 10 13.70 24.38 -11.09
C ALA A 10 12.57 23.77 -10.23
N LEU A 11 12.03 22.61 -10.63
CA LEU A 11 11.02 21.90 -9.83
C LEU A 11 11.55 21.48 -8.47
N TYR A 12 12.78 20.95 -8.41
CA TYR A 12 13.43 20.60 -7.14
C TYR A 12 13.51 21.80 -6.17
N LEU A 13 13.95 22.95 -6.65
CA LEU A 13 14.02 24.19 -5.85
C LEU A 13 12.64 24.69 -5.40
N PHE A 14 11.62 24.61 -6.27
CA PHE A 14 10.26 24.99 -5.93
C PHE A 14 9.66 24.09 -4.84
N GLU A 15 9.88 22.79 -4.92
CA GLU A 15 9.35 21.82 -3.96
C GLU A 15 10.09 21.88 -2.62
N CYS A 16 11.40 22.10 -2.64
CA CYS A 16 12.19 22.40 -1.44
C CYS A 16 11.72 23.67 -0.73
N PHE A 17 11.31 24.71 -1.48
CA PHE A 17 10.71 25.92 -0.89
C PHE A 17 9.33 25.64 -0.28
N LEU A 18 8.53 24.79 -0.90
CA LEU A 18 7.13 24.55 -0.51
C LEU A 18 7.00 23.57 0.66
N TYR A 19 7.81 22.51 0.70
CA TYR A 19 7.74 21.44 1.69
C TYR A 19 8.89 21.47 2.71
N GLY A 20 9.87 22.36 2.54
CA GLY A 20 11.08 22.39 3.33
C GLY A 20 12.01 21.21 3.03
N GLN A 21 13.20 21.22 3.63
CA GLN A 21 14.26 20.25 3.29
C GLN A 21 13.90 18.79 3.60
N ASP A 22 13.12 18.54 4.64
CA ASP A 22 12.75 17.17 5.00
C ASP A 22 11.69 16.57 4.07
N GLY A 23 10.78 17.40 3.54
CA GLY A 23 9.84 16.98 2.49
C GLY A 23 10.51 16.85 1.13
N CYS A 24 11.46 17.73 0.82
CA CYS A 24 12.18 17.73 -0.46
C CYS A 24 12.96 16.44 -0.72
N LYS A 25 13.59 15.87 0.32
CA LYS A 25 14.33 14.59 0.24
C LYS A 25 13.46 13.38 -0.15
N SER A 26 12.14 13.51 -0.12
CA SER A 26 11.23 12.45 -0.56
C SER A 26 11.06 12.41 -2.09
N PHE A 27 11.37 13.51 -2.77
CA PHE A 27 11.32 13.63 -4.22
C PHE A 27 12.70 13.30 -4.79
N SER A 28 12.74 12.38 -5.74
CA SER A 28 13.97 12.00 -6.43
C SER A 28 13.93 12.53 -7.86
N TYR A 29 14.93 13.32 -8.22
CA TYR A 29 15.13 13.81 -9.57
C TYR A 29 16.46 13.29 -10.10
N PRO A 30 16.58 13.02 -11.41
CA PRO A 30 17.85 12.70 -12.02
C PRO A 30 18.79 13.91 -11.93
N ALA A 31 19.99 13.68 -11.40
CA ALA A 31 21.02 14.71 -11.27
C ALA A 31 21.66 15.01 -12.63
N ASP A 32 22.03 16.28 -12.85
CA ASP A 32 22.75 16.70 -14.06
C ASP A 32 24.22 17.05 -13.74
N ASN A 33 25.13 16.72 -14.66
CA ASN A 33 26.58 16.90 -14.50
C ASN A 33 27.01 18.35 -14.20
N LEU A 34 26.20 19.33 -14.61
CA LEU A 34 26.46 20.76 -14.31
C LEU A 34 25.93 21.19 -12.93
N GLU A 35 25.07 20.41 -12.28
CA GLU A 35 24.63 20.65 -10.88
C GLU A 35 25.79 20.43 -9.90
N TYR A 36 26.70 19.50 -10.24
CA TYR A 36 27.99 19.32 -9.56
C TYR A 36 28.88 20.56 -9.67
N LEU A 37 28.94 21.17 -10.85
CA LEU A 37 29.75 22.39 -11.07
C LEU A 37 29.19 23.61 -10.33
N THR A 38 27.89 23.65 -10.08
CA THR A 38 27.26 24.69 -9.26
C THR A 38 27.31 24.42 -7.76
N GLY A 39 27.77 23.24 -7.34
CA GLY A 39 27.85 22.83 -5.94
C GLY A 39 26.50 22.53 -5.29
N GLU A 40 25.46 22.25 -6.09
CA GLU A 40 24.15 21.82 -5.59
C GLU A 40 24.17 20.35 -5.17
N ASP A 41 24.94 19.52 -5.87
CA ASP A 41 25.19 18.12 -5.53
C ASP A 41 26.71 17.80 -5.54
N VAL A 42 27.14 16.87 -4.70
CA VAL A 42 28.56 16.48 -4.51
C VAL A 42 28.89 15.17 -5.24
N VAL A 43 27.90 14.57 -5.91
CA VAL A 43 28.06 13.28 -6.60
C VAL A 43 28.23 13.49 -8.11
N TYR A 44 29.42 13.18 -8.63
CA TYR A 44 29.67 13.11 -10.07
C TYR A 44 29.27 11.72 -10.58
N VAL A 45 28.24 11.66 -11.42
CA VAL A 45 27.87 10.44 -12.15
C VAL A 45 28.38 10.59 -13.59
N PRO A 46 29.43 9.85 -14.00
CA PRO A 46 29.91 9.94 -15.37
C PRO A 46 28.81 9.47 -16.34
N ASP A 47 28.48 10.31 -17.33
CA ASP A 47 27.74 9.90 -18.53
C ASP A 47 28.67 9.02 -19.38
N GLU A 48 28.89 7.77 -18.98
CA GLU A 48 29.38 6.76 -19.90
C GLU A 48 28.22 6.36 -20.82
N GLY A 49 28.23 6.91 -22.03
CA GLY A 49 27.29 6.53 -23.07
C GLY A 49 27.55 5.10 -23.52
N ASP A 50 26.62 4.20 -23.23
CA ASP A 50 25.94 3.33 -24.21
C ASP A 50 24.96 2.42 -23.45
N ASP A 51 23.71 2.48 -23.91
CA ASP A 51 22.67 1.45 -23.96
C ASP A 51 22.42 0.51 -22.77
N ASP A 52 21.13 0.45 -22.42
CA ASP A 52 20.47 -0.54 -21.55
C ASP A 52 20.71 -0.43 -20.04
N ASP A 53 20.00 0.46 -19.36
CA ASP A 53 19.63 0.26 -17.95
C ASP A 53 18.26 0.90 -17.67
N ASP A 54 17.23 0.07 -17.77
CA ASP A 54 15.98 0.09 -17.01
C ASP A 54 15.63 1.44 -16.34
N VAL A 55 14.69 2.17 -16.93
CA VAL A 55 13.96 3.22 -16.21
C VAL A 55 13.14 2.58 -15.08
N ALA A 56 13.79 2.36 -13.94
CA ALA A 56 13.18 1.84 -12.73
C ALA A 56 12.18 2.86 -12.19
N PHE A 57 10.98 2.88 -12.75
CA PHE A 57 9.79 3.38 -12.07
C PHE A 57 9.47 2.43 -10.92
N SER A 58 10.18 2.61 -9.81
CA SER A 58 9.81 2.04 -8.52
C SER A 58 10.52 2.79 -7.42
N ALA A 59 10.01 3.99 -7.12
CA ALA A 59 9.96 4.42 -5.73
C ALA A 59 8.97 3.49 -4.99
N SER A 60 9.37 2.23 -4.79
CA SER A 60 8.73 1.38 -3.81
C SER A 60 8.92 2.11 -2.48
N PRO A 61 7.84 2.48 -1.75
CA PRO A 61 8.03 2.99 -0.41
C PRO A 61 8.84 1.92 0.33
N ALA A 62 9.93 2.33 0.99
CA ALA A 62 10.80 1.44 1.73
C ALA A 62 10.04 0.81 2.90
N VAL A 63 9.19 -0.17 2.60
CA VAL A 63 8.40 -0.92 3.55
C VAL A 63 9.36 -1.86 4.25
N LYS A 64 9.80 -1.43 5.43
CA LYS A 64 10.63 -2.23 6.32
C LYS A 64 9.98 -3.62 6.50
N PRO A 65 10.77 -4.71 6.58
CA PRO A 65 10.27 -6.08 6.57
C PRO A 65 9.23 -6.40 7.64
N TRP A 66 9.25 -5.71 8.78
CA TRP A 66 8.23 -5.85 9.84
C TRP A 66 6.81 -5.47 9.40
N HIS A 67 6.63 -4.58 8.42
CA HIS A 67 5.30 -4.21 7.91
C HIS A 67 4.60 -5.39 7.23
N TYR A 68 5.35 -6.25 6.53
CA TYR A 68 4.80 -7.48 5.97
C TYR A 68 4.30 -8.41 7.07
N ALA A 69 5.06 -8.57 8.17
CA ALA A 69 4.63 -9.39 9.29
C ALA A 69 3.33 -8.87 9.93
N VAL A 70 3.18 -7.55 10.08
CA VAL A 70 1.93 -6.94 10.58
C VAL A 70 0.76 -7.21 9.61
N TRP A 71 0.95 -6.98 8.31
CA TRP A 71 -0.10 -7.22 7.30
C TRP A 71 -0.57 -8.68 7.29
N TYR A 72 0.37 -9.64 7.26
CA TYR A 72 0.03 -11.06 7.30
C TYR A 72 -0.68 -11.44 8.60
N SER A 73 -0.28 -10.87 9.74
CA SER A 73 -0.95 -11.14 11.02
C SER A 73 -2.42 -10.71 11.02
N VAL A 74 -2.73 -9.54 10.43
CA VAL A 74 -4.10 -9.02 10.34
C VAL A 74 -4.96 -9.89 9.43
N LEU A 75 -4.43 -10.31 8.28
CA LEU A 75 -5.14 -11.22 7.36
C LEU A 75 -5.45 -12.57 8.03
N VAL A 76 -4.48 -13.15 8.74
CA VAL A 76 -4.67 -14.42 9.46
C VAL A 76 -5.71 -14.27 10.58
N VAL A 77 -5.63 -13.23 11.40
CA VAL A 77 -6.61 -13.01 12.48
C VAL A 77 -8.01 -12.75 11.92
N GLY A 78 -8.13 -11.95 10.86
CA GLY A 78 -9.41 -11.65 10.21
C GLY A 78 -10.09 -12.89 9.63
N THR A 79 -9.32 -13.76 8.96
CA THR A 79 -9.85 -15.02 8.41
C THR A 79 -10.33 -15.97 9.52
N ILE A 80 -9.56 -16.14 10.60
CA ILE A 80 -9.96 -16.98 11.73
C ILE A 80 -11.24 -16.44 12.40
N ALA A 81 -11.29 -15.13 12.65
CA ALA A 81 -12.46 -14.49 13.26
C ALA A 81 -13.72 -14.65 12.37
N GLY A 82 -13.58 -14.45 11.06
CA GLY A 82 -14.67 -14.62 10.10
C GLY A 82 -15.24 -16.05 10.12
N VAL A 83 -14.37 -17.07 10.08
CA VAL A 83 -14.78 -18.49 10.15
C VAL A 83 -15.53 -18.79 11.45
N VAL A 84 -15.04 -18.28 12.59
CA VAL A 84 -15.70 -18.50 13.89
C VAL A 84 -17.10 -17.86 13.93
N VAL A 85 -17.27 -16.66 13.39
CA VAL A 85 -18.56 -15.98 13.34
C VAL A 85 -19.55 -16.74 12.45
N VAL A 86 -19.12 -17.17 11.25
CA VAL A 86 -19.97 -17.95 10.34
C VAL A 86 -20.40 -19.26 11.01
N ASN A 87 -19.47 -19.98 11.65
CA ASN A 87 -19.77 -21.22 12.35
C ASN A 87 -20.73 -21.01 13.54
N ARG A 88 -20.62 -19.87 14.24
CA ARG A 88 -21.57 -19.51 15.30
C ARG A 88 -22.96 -19.20 14.78
N VAL A 89 -23.08 -18.53 13.64
CA VAL A 89 -24.38 -18.23 13.03
C VAL A 89 -25.03 -19.49 12.47
N ALA A 90 -24.26 -20.36 11.82
CA ALA A 90 -24.76 -21.62 11.25
C ALA A 90 -25.26 -22.60 12.33
N LYS A 91 -24.68 -22.58 13.54
CA LYS A 91 -25.06 -23.46 14.65
C LYS A 91 -26.18 -22.90 15.54
N LYS A 92 -26.78 -21.75 15.21
CA LYS A 92 -27.94 -21.27 15.96
C LYS A 92 -29.08 -22.29 15.80
N PRO A 93 -29.66 -22.83 16.88
CA PRO A 93 -30.77 -23.76 16.77
C PRO A 93 -31.92 -23.06 16.03
N GLN A 94 -32.34 -23.63 14.89
CA GLN A 94 -33.56 -23.20 14.23
C GLN A 94 -34.73 -23.63 15.12
N TYR A 95 -35.25 -22.71 15.92
CA TYR A 95 -36.53 -22.93 16.60
C TYR A 95 -37.58 -23.09 15.51
N ALA A 96 -38.26 -24.23 15.52
CA ALA A 96 -39.37 -24.50 14.61
C ALA A 96 -40.34 -23.31 14.65
N PRO A 97 -40.83 -22.82 13.48
CA PRO A 97 -41.78 -21.73 13.47
C PRO A 97 -43.01 -22.11 14.31
N LEU A 98 -43.51 -21.19 15.13
CA LEU A 98 -44.73 -21.38 15.93
C LEU A 98 -46.01 -21.63 15.08
N THR A 99 -45.87 -21.70 13.76
CA THR A 99 -46.93 -22.03 12.80
C THR A 99 -46.78 -23.43 12.21
N ALA A 100 -45.89 -24.28 12.74
CA ALA A 100 -45.80 -25.66 12.30
C ALA A 100 -47.13 -26.38 12.61
N ASP A 101 -47.83 -26.78 11.54
CA ASP A 101 -49.13 -27.45 11.55
C ASP A 101 -49.24 -28.52 12.65
N SER A 102 -50.34 -28.48 13.39
CA SER A 102 -50.67 -29.47 14.41
C SER A 102 -50.87 -30.84 13.75
N LYS A 103 -49.88 -31.72 13.85
CA LYS A 103 -50.07 -33.13 13.48
C LYS A 103 -51.06 -33.78 14.46
N PRO A 104 -52.12 -34.45 13.96
CA PRO A 104 -53.08 -35.10 14.84
C PRO A 104 -52.40 -36.26 15.57
N MET A 105 -52.54 -36.30 16.89
CA MET A 105 -52.16 -37.45 17.71
C MET A 105 -53.09 -38.61 17.36
N TYR A 106 -52.52 -39.76 17.00
CA TYR A 106 -53.26 -41.00 16.74
C TYR A 106 -54.22 -41.31 17.89
N ALA A 107 -55.49 -41.54 17.56
CA ALA A 107 -56.42 -42.21 18.46
C ALA A 107 -56.22 -43.74 18.32
N PRO A 108 -55.97 -44.48 19.42
CA PRO A 108 -56.14 -45.92 19.41
C PRO A 108 -57.63 -46.21 19.54
N THR A 109 -58.22 -46.88 18.56
CA THR A 109 -59.51 -47.54 18.74
C THR A 109 -59.37 -48.99 18.31
N GLU A 110 -59.52 -49.84 19.33
CA GLU A 110 -59.75 -51.29 19.32
C GLU A 110 -60.77 -51.76 18.27
#